data_AF-A0A7W5MQ88-F1
#
_entry.id   AF-A0A7W5MQ88-F1
#
_cell.length_a   1.000
_cell.length_b   1.000
_cell.length_c   1.000
_cell.angle_alpha   90.00
_cell.angle_beta   90.00
_cell.angle_gamma   90.00
#
_symmetry.space_group_name_H-M   'P 1'
#
loop_
_entity.id
_entity.type
_entity.pdbx_description
1 polymer ?
#
loop_
_entity_poly.entity_id
_entity_poly.type
_entity_poly.pdbx_seq_one_letter_code
_entity_poly.pdbx_strand_id
1 'polypeptide(L)'
;MLFVNGSFTSRIDDMDEAEGAALLAHLLDRFKMPEYQVRFRWTPNAVAIWDSRATQHYPVADCWPERRRMERVTIRGTRPY
;
A
#
# COMPACT_ATOMS: atom_id res chain seq x y z
N MET A 1 -13.05 0.03 -6.29
CA MET A 1 -12.02 -0.36 -5.31
C MET A 1 -10.96 -1.15 -6.06
N LEU A 2 -9.68 -0.85 -5.87
CA LEU A 2 -8.58 -1.58 -6.51
C LEU A 2 -7.81 -2.37 -5.42
N PHE A 3 -7.85 -3.69 -5.50
CA PHE A 3 -7.29 -4.59 -4.47
C PHE A 3 -6.10 -5.37 -5.05
N VAL A 4 -4.98 -4.66 -5.21
CA VAL A 4 -3.75 -5.19 -5.80
C VAL A 4 -2.55 -4.55 -5.10
N ASN A 5 -1.45 -5.27 -4.92
CA ASN A 5 -0.29 -4.74 -4.21
C ASN A 5 1.01 -5.27 -4.82
N GLY A 6 1.98 -4.38 -5.06
CA GLY A 6 3.23 -4.74 -5.72
C GLY A 6 4.17 -5.65 -4.91
N SER A 7 3.93 -5.84 -3.62
CA SER A 7 4.70 -6.75 -2.77
C SER A 7 4.09 -8.14 -2.62
N PHE A 8 2.78 -8.29 -2.83
CA PHE A 8 2.06 -9.55 -2.60
C PHE A 8 1.38 -10.13 -3.83
N THR A 9 0.97 -9.30 -4.79
CA THR A 9 0.36 -9.78 -6.03
C THR A 9 1.43 -10.29 -6.98
N SER A 10 1.31 -11.54 -7.41
CA SER A 10 2.28 -12.18 -8.31
C SER A 10 1.89 -12.16 -9.78
N ARG A 11 0.60 -12.37 -10.09
CA ARG A 11 0.06 -12.43 -11.47
C ARG A 11 -1.45 -12.18 -11.47
N ILE A 12 -2.03 -12.07 -12.66
CA ILE A 12 -3.48 -12.12 -12.87
C ILE A 12 -3.80 -13.54 -13.38
N ASP A 13 -4.78 -14.19 -12.74
CA ASP A 13 -5.20 -15.53 -13.16
C ASP A 13 -5.92 -15.47 -14.52
N ASP A 14 -5.84 -16.58 -15.27
CA ASP A 14 -6.47 -16.75 -16.58
C ASP A 14 -6.02 -15.74 -17.67
N MET A 15 -4.82 -15.18 -17.52
CA MET A 15 -4.18 -14.31 -18.51
C MET A 15 -2.80 -14.85 -18.93
N ASP A 16 -2.37 -14.51 -20.14
CA ASP A 16 -0.98 -14.66 -20.53
C ASP A 16 -0.06 -13.87 -19.58
N GLU A 17 1.13 -14.39 -19.30
CA GLU A 17 2.05 -13.80 -18.33
C GLU A 17 2.48 -12.38 -18.71
N ALA A 18 2.79 -12.14 -19.99
CA ALA A 18 3.26 -10.84 -20.44
C ALA A 18 2.12 -9.81 -20.43
N GLU A 19 0.93 -10.21 -20.87
CA GLU A 19 -0.27 -9.37 -20.84
C GLU A 19 -0.69 -9.04 -19.40
N GLY A 20 -0.71 -10.05 -18.52
CA GLY A 20 -1.03 -9.90 -17.12
C GLY A 20 -0.05 -9.01 -16.37
N ALA A 21 1.25 -9.16 -16.65
CA ALA A 21 2.29 -8.30 -16.08
C ALA A 21 2.15 -6.84 -16.53
N ALA A 22 1.86 -6.59 -17.81
CA ALA A 22 1.64 -5.25 -18.33
C ALA A 22 0.42 -4.58 -17.68
N LEU A 23 -0.69 -5.31 -17.55
CA LEU A 23 -1.88 -4.81 -16.87
C LEU A 23 -1.63 -4.56 -15.38
N LEU A 24 -0.96 -5.48 -14.69
CA LEU A 24 -0.60 -5.34 -13.28
C LEU A 24 0.26 -4.08 -13.05
N ALA A 25 1.26 -3.85 -13.91
CA ALA A 25 2.07 -2.63 -13.85
C ALA A 25 1.22 -1.37 -14.03
N HIS A 26 0.31 -1.35 -15.01
CA HIS A 26 -0.59 -0.22 -15.24
C HIS A 26 -1.48 0.06 -14.02
N LEU A 27 -2.01 -0.98 -13.38
CA LEU A 27 -2.84 -0.86 -12.17
C LEU A 27 -2.01 -0.34 -10.99
N LEU A 28 -0.78 -0.82 -10.81
CA LEU A 28 0.11 -0.39 -9.74
C LEU A 28 0.58 1.06 -9.90
N ASP A 29 0.74 1.54 -11.12
CA ASP A 29 1.08 2.94 -11.39
C ASP A 29 0.00 3.92 -10.92
N ARG A 30 -1.26 3.47 -10.79
CA ARG A 30 -2.34 4.32 -10.26
C ARG A 30 -2.04 4.80 -8.84
N PHE A 31 -1.42 3.97 -8.00
CA PHE A 31 -1.07 4.36 -6.63
C PHE A 31 0.03 5.42 -6.57
N LYS A 32 0.78 5.62 -7.65
CA LYS A 32 1.87 6.62 -7.73
C LYS A 32 1.35 8.04 -8.05
N MET A 33 0.09 8.19 -8.44
CA MET A 33 -0.50 9.50 -8.71
C MET A 33 -0.65 10.31 -7.41
N PRO A 34 -0.06 11.52 -7.33
CA PRO A 34 -0.12 12.35 -6.13
C PRO A 34 -1.53 12.70 -5.65
N GLU A 35 -2.49 12.81 -6.58
CA GLU A 35 -3.90 13.13 -6.31
C GLU A 35 -4.60 12.07 -5.45
N TYR A 36 -4.08 10.84 -5.41
CA TYR A 36 -4.60 9.75 -4.59
C TYR A 36 -3.80 9.51 -3.31
N GLN A 37 -2.79 10.35 -3.04
CA GLN A 37 -1.88 10.16 -1.92
C GLN A 37 -2.14 11.17 -0.80
N VAL A 38 -2.00 10.68 0.43
CA VAL A 38 -1.86 11.52 1.62
C VAL A 38 -0.49 11.22 2.22
N ARG A 39 0.33 12.27 2.39
CA ARG A 39 1.62 12.15 3.09
C ARG A 39 1.47 12.60 4.55
N PHE A 40 1.33 11.63 5.44
CA PHE A 40 1.22 11.89 6.87
C PHE A 40 2.60 12.13 7.51
N ARG A 41 2.77 13.24 8.23
CA ARG A 41 3.99 13.56 8.98
C ARG A 41 3.79 13.23 10.45
N TRP A 42 4.59 12.29 10.95
CA TRP A 42 4.54 11.88 12.36
C TRP A 42 5.04 12.98 13.30
N THR A 43 4.35 13.12 14.44
CA THR A 43 4.77 13.89 15.61
C THR A 43 4.62 13.01 16.86
N PRO A 44 5.28 13.37 17.99
CA PRO A 44 5.09 12.65 19.25
C PRO A 44 3.60 12.56 19.62
N ASN A 45 3.15 11.36 20.04
CA ASN A 45 1.77 11.05 20.39
C ASN A 45 0.74 11.11 19.25
N ALA A 46 1.16 11.30 18.00
CA ALA A 46 0.26 11.20 16.86
C ALA A 46 -0.23 9.76 16.68
N VAL A 47 -1.49 9.62 16.30
CA VAL A 47 -2.13 8.34 15.96
C VAL A 47 -2.68 8.44 14.54
N ALA A 48 -2.36 7.46 13.70
CA ALA A 48 -2.94 7.31 12.37
C ALA A 48 -3.77 6.03 12.33
N ILE A 49 -4.94 6.12 11.70
CA ILE A 49 -5.82 4.99 11.42
C ILE A 49 -6.04 4.96 9.91
N TRP A 50 -5.91 3.80 9.31
CA TRP A 50 -6.17 3.60 7.88
C TRP A 50 -6.90 2.29 7.65
N ASP A 51 -7.75 2.26 6.61
CA ASP A 51 -8.47 1.07 6.21
C ASP A 51 -7.58 0.18 5.33
N SER A 52 -7.16 -0.98 5.86
CA SER A 52 -6.29 -1.92 5.15
C SER A 52 -6.97 -2.63 3.96
N ARG A 53 -8.27 -2.46 3.76
CA ARG A 53 -8.97 -2.94 2.56
C ARG A 53 -8.84 -1.94 1.42
N ALA A 54 -9.00 -0.66 1.71
CA ALA A 54 -9.13 0.40 0.69
C ALA A 54 -7.85 1.22 0.46
N THR A 55 -6.83 1.06 1.31
CA THR A 55 -5.63 1.91 1.28
C THR A 55 -4.35 1.09 1.15
N GLN A 56 -3.35 1.70 0.50
CA GLN A 56 -1.96 1.26 0.55
C GLN A 56 -1.12 2.30 1.28
N HIS A 57 -0.07 1.83 1.95
CA HIS A 57 0.88 2.69 2.63
C HIS A 57 2.30 2.14 2.43
N TYR A 58 3.28 3.03 2.45
CA TYR A 58 4.69 2.66 2.38
C TYR A 58 5.50 3.53 3.35
N PRO A 59 6.54 2.98 3.99
CA PRO A 59 7.46 3.78 4.79
C PRO A 59 8.37 4.60 3.86
N VAL A 60 8.52 5.88 4.15
CA VAL A 60 9.56 6.70 3.51
C VAL A 60 10.87 6.49 4.26
N ALA A 61 11.94 6.08 3.57
CA ALA A 61 13.25 5.83 4.16
C ALA A 61 14.08 7.13 4.30
N ASP A 62 13.51 8.16 4.92
CA ASP A 62 14.08 9.52 5.03
C ASP A 62 14.63 9.87 6.41
N CYS A 63 14.71 8.90 7.33
CA CYS A 63 15.05 9.16 8.73
C CYS A 63 16.47 8.75 9.12
N TRP A 64 17.33 8.29 8.22
CA TRP A 64 18.73 7.97 8.59
C TRP A 64 19.50 9.27 8.96
N PRO A 65 20.33 9.28 10.02
CA PRO A 65 20.71 8.17 10.92
C PRO A 65 19.80 8.02 12.16
N GLU A 66 18.76 8.86 12.26
CA GLU A 66 17.84 8.87 13.41
C GLU A 66 17.03 7.58 13.53
N ARG A 67 16.74 7.20 14.79
CA ARG A 67 15.90 6.03 15.09
C ARG A 67 14.43 6.41 15.07
N ARG A 68 13.62 5.68 14.30
CA ARG A 68 12.16 5.83 14.23
C ARG A 68 11.46 4.53 14.69
N ARG A 69 10.69 4.58 15.79
CA ARG A 69 9.92 3.44 16.35
C ARG A 69 8.44 3.79 16.50
N MET A 70 7.55 2.90 16.03
CA MET A 70 6.10 2.99 16.14
C MET A 70 5.56 1.70 16.75
N GLU A 71 4.40 1.78 17.40
CA GLU A 71 3.60 0.61 17.78
C GLU A 71 2.39 0.50 16.85
N ARG A 72 2.02 -0.72 16.46
CA ARG A 72 0.88 -0.97 15.55
C ARG A 72 -0.03 -2.03 16.11
N VAL A 73 -1.32 -1.74 16.11
CA VAL A 73 -2.40 -2.72 16.34
C VAL A 73 -3.16 -2.92 15.05
N THR A 74 -3.58 -4.15 14.78
CA THR A 74 -4.36 -4.52 13.59
C THR A 74 -5.65 -5.20 14.01
N ILE A 75 -6.76 -4.83 13.38
CA ILE A 75 -8.06 -5.45 13.58
C ILE A 75 -8.24 -6.57 12.56
N ARG A 76 -8.70 -7.75 13.01
CA ARG A 76 -8.94 -8.90 12.13
C ARG A 76 -10.02 -8.56 11.09
N GLY A 77 -9.69 -8.75 9.81
CA GLY A 77 -10.61 -8.59 8.69
C GLY A 77 -11.40 -9.85 8.35
N THR A 78 -12.26 -9.72 7.33
CA THR A 78 -12.99 -10.83 6.69
C THR A 78 -12.42 -11.06 5.28
N ARG A 79 -12.82 -12.16 4.63
CA ARG A 79 -12.47 -12.42 3.23
C ARG A 79 -12.98 -11.27 2.33
N PRO A 80 -12.16 -10.74 1.40
CA PRO A 80 -12.61 -9.81 0.36
C PRO A 80 -13.61 -10.46 -0.60
N TYR A 81 -14.46 -9.65 -1.25
CA TYR A 81 -15.49 -10.05 -2.23
C TYR A 81 -15.43 -9.20 -3.48
#